data_AF-A0A9E1SRX5-F1
#
_entry.id   AF-A0A9E1SRX5-F1
#
_cell.length_a   1.000
_cell.length_b   1.000
_cell.length_c   1.000
_cell.angle_alpha   90.00
_cell.angle_beta   90.00
_cell.angle_gamma   90.00
#
_symmetry.space_group_name_H-M   'P 1'
#
loop_
_entity.id
_entity.type
_entity.pdbx_description
1 polymer ?
#
loop_
_entity_poly.entity_id
_entity_poly.type
_entity_poly.pdbx_seq_one_letter_code
_entity_poly.pdbx_strand_id
1 'polypeptide(L)'
;MNKLKIVGVLLLGCLFWAPFVAAQISDPENPDLNSGNYDVGNMYFHVGTYYGLSQPVATDLKQISLSGPMDQNDAKIYEEMFEAVIKRRGLKQYLETDFLVTDLFPEDYTRSKAVFIVYKRDQVIEDYLALKKYKQDLVSTGKYDRVARREVASRFGEFLSYTDEQIEINLKKNGPE
;
A
#
# COMPACT_ATOMS: atom_id res chain seq x y z
N MET A 1 22.49 50.74 -21.16
CA MET A 1 21.13 51.29 -21.15
C MET A 1 20.12 50.18 -21.48
N ASN A 2 19.41 49.72 -20.44
CA ASN A 2 18.18 48.91 -20.37
C ASN A 2 18.01 47.62 -21.20
N LYS A 3 18.61 46.53 -20.69
CA LYS A 3 18.00 45.19 -20.69
C LYS A 3 17.25 45.01 -19.36
N LEU A 4 15.98 45.38 -19.30
CA LEU A 4 15.12 45.10 -18.14
C LEU A 4 13.69 44.91 -18.64
N LYS A 5 13.30 43.64 -18.81
CA LYS A 5 11.95 43.05 -18.87
C LYS A 5 12.14 41.65 -19.46
N ILE A 6 11.43 40.66 -18.92
CA ILE A 6 11.56 39.20 -19.18
C ILE A 6 12.56 38.48 -18.26
N VAL A 7 12.42 38.66 -16.94
CA VAL A 7 12.83 37.63 -15.95
C VAL A 7 11.72 37.38 -14.90
N GLY A 8 10.54 38.00 -15.04
CA GLY A 8 9.58 38.12 -13.93
C GLY A 8 8.46 37.09 -13.81
N VAL A 9 8.41 35.99 -14.58
CA VAL A 9 7.19 35.15 -14.62
C VAL A 9 7.40 33.64 -14.37
N LEU A 10 8.62 33.12 -14.31
CA LEU A 10 8.83 31.66 -14.22
C LEU A 10 9.23 31.11 -12.84
N LEU A 11 9.12 31.90 -11.76
CA LEU A 11 9.50 31.48 -10.40
C LEU A 11 8.38 31.58 -9.35
N LEU A 12 7.12 31.73 -9.76
CA LEU A 12 5.97 31.71 -8.85
C LEU A 12 5.06 30.47 -8.97
N GLY A 13 5.31 29.57 -9.94
CA GLY A 13 4.44 28.41 -10.18
C GLY A 13 4.73 27.17 -9.31
N CYS A 14 5.90 27.07 -8.68
CA CYS A 14 6.32 25.85 -7.98
C CYS A 14 6.10 25.87 -6.46
N LEU A 15 5.63 26.99 -5.88
CA LEU A 15 5.45 27.12 -4.43
C LEU A 15 4.01 26.89 -3.94
N PHE A 16 3.04 26.71 -4.85
CA PHE A 16 1.63 26.54 -4.48
C PHE A 16 1.11 25.10 -4.55
N TRP A 17 1.90 24.14 -5.02
CA TRP A 17 1.47 22.74 -5.15
C TRP A 17 2.05 21.78 -4.11
N ALA A 18 3.09 22.17 -3.37
CA ALA A 18 3.63 21.35 -2.30
C ALA A 18 2.69 21.21 -1.08
N PRO A 19 1.95 22.25 -0.63
CA PRO A 19 1.06 22.10 0.53
C PRO A 19 -0.22 21.32 0.21
N PHE A 20 -0.65 21.31 -1.06
CA PHE A 20 -1.91 20.67 -1.45
C PHE A 20 -1.81 19.14 -1.45
N VAL A 21 -0.64 18.59 -1.80
CA VAL A 21 -0.40 17.14 -1.76
C VAL A 21 -0.22 16.64 -0.31
N ALA A 22 0.43 17.42 0.56
CA ALA A 22 0.58 17.05 1.97
C ALA A 22 -0.76 17.05 2.73
N ALA A 23 -1.66 17.96 2.39
CA ALA A 23 -2.98 18.08 3.02
C ALA A 23 -3.96 16.94 2.66
N GLN A 24 -3.69 16.16 1.61
CA GLN A 24 -4.58 15.06 1.20
C GLN A 24 -4.32 13.74 1.94
N ILE A 25 -3.29 13.65 2.78
CA ILE A 25 -2.97 12.44 3.57
C ILE A 25 -3.29 12.63 5.07
N SER A 26 -3.48 13.87 5.53
CA SER A 26 -3.83 14.19 6.91
C SER A 26 -5.35 14.14 7.12
N ASP A 27 -5.82 13.25 7.98
CA ASP A 27 -7.16 13.37 8.57
C ASP A 27 -7.11 14.42 9.69
N PRO A 28 -7.68 15.63 9.50
CA PRO A 28 -7.62 16.69 10.50
C PRO A 28 -8.44 16.38 11.75
N GLU A 29 -9.38 15.42 11.69
CA GLU A 29 -10.13 14.95 12.86
C GLU A 29 -9.37 13.90 13.66
N ASN A 30 -8.35 13.27 13.07
CA ASN A 30 -7.55 12.23 13.70
C ASN A 30 -6.05 12.37 13.39
N PRO A 31 -5.35 13.31 14.07
CA PRO A 31 -3.94 13.61 13.80
C PRO A 31 -2.99 12.43 14.10
N ASP A 32 -3.45 11.46 14.89
CA ASP A 32 -2.72 10.23 15.21
C ASP A 32 -2.74 9.22 14.05
N LEU A 33 -3.53 9.44 12.99
CA LEU A 33 -3.49 8.63 11.76
C LEU A 33 -2.55 9.19 10.70
N ASN A 34 -1.90 10.32 10.98
CA ASN A 34 -1.08 11.02 10.01
C ASN A 34 0.33 10.43 10.01
N SER A 35 0.74 9.80 8.90
CA SER A 35 2.00 9.05 8.81
C SER A 35 3.28 9.90 8.98
N GLY A 36 3.15 11.24 8.96
CA GLY A 36 4.23 12.18 9.25
C GLY A 36 4.35 12.63 10.72
N ASN A 37 3.47 12.17 11.62
CA ASN A 37 3.53 12.46 13.05
C ASN A 37 4.14 11.27 13.82
N TYR A 38 5.45 11.24 14.04
CA TYR A 38 6.10 10.13 14.75
C TYR A 38 6.19 10.34 16.27
N ASP A 39 5.19 10.99 16.87
CA ASP A 39 5.10 10.98 18.31
C ASP A 39 4.91 9.55 18.84
N VAL A 40 5.21 9.39 20.13
CA VAL A 40 5.16 8.09 20.81
C VAL A 40 3.76 7.45 20.72
N GLY A 41 2.69 8.25 20.77
CA GLY A 41 1.32 7.77 20.68
C GLY A 41 1.02 7.16 19.32
N ASN A 42 1.37 7.85 18.24
CA ASN A 42 1.19 7.34 16.89
C ASN A 42 2.03 6.07 16.63
N MET A 43 3.27 6.04 17.11
CA MET A 43 4.11 4.83 17.03
C MET A 43 3.43 3.63 17.70
N TYR A 44 2.89 3.80 18.92
CA TYR A 44 2.16 2.74 19.60
C TYR A 44 0.91 2.29 18.83
N PHE A 45 0.18 3.22 18.23
CA PHE A 45 -0.99 2.89 17.41
C PHE A 45 -0.63 2.03 16.20
N HIS A 46 0.36 2.44 15.39
CA HIS A 46 0.77 1.68 14.21
C HIS A 46 1.37 0.32 14.55
N VAL A 47 2.26 0.27 15.53
CA VAL A 47 2.90 -0.99 15.98
C VAL A 47 1.87 -1.94 16.60
N GLY A 48 0.95 -1.40 17.41
CA GLY A 48 -0.15 -2.17 18.00
C GLY A 48 -1.13 -2.71 16.95
N THR A 49 -1.51 -1.87 15.98
CA THR A 49 -2.35 -2.26 14.83
C THR A 49 -1.68 -3.36 14.01
N TYR A 50 -0.40 -3.19 13.68
CA TYR A 50 0.37 -4.19 12.94
C TYR A 50 0.47 -5.53 13.71
N TYR A 51 0.72 -5.46 15.03
CA TYR A 51 0.68 -6.63 15.88
C TYR A 51 -0.72 -7.29 15.89
N GLY A 52 -1.81 -6.53 15.95
CA GLY A 52 -3.17 -7.07 15.86
C GLY A 52 -3.43 -7.76 14.52
N LEU A 53 -3.12 -7.08 13.41
CA LEU A 53 -3.34 -7.57 12.04
C LEU A 53 -2.50 -8.79 11.67
N SER A 54 -1.38 -9.03 12.37
CA SER A 54 -0.55 -10.22 12.18
C SER A 54 -1.08 -11.46 12.89
N GLN A 55 -1.99 -11.32 13.87
CA GLN A 55 -2.51 -12.46 14.63
C GLN A 55 -3.26 -13.48 13.76
N PRO A 56 -4.16 -13.09 12.82
CA PRO A 56 -4.80 -14.03 11.92
C PRO A 56 -3.83 -14.82 11.04
N VAL A 57 -2.67 -14.25 10.69
CA VAL A 57 -1.63 -14.96 9.92
C VAL A 57 -0.92 -15.99 10.80
N ALA A 58 -0.62 -15.64 12.05
CA ALA A 58 0.00 -16.56 13.01
C ALA A 58 -0.86 -17.81 13.26
N THR A 59 -2.19 -17.63 13.30
CA THR A 59 -3.18 -18.69 13.53
C THR A 59 -3.73 -19.32 12.25
N ASP A 60 -3.10 -19.07 11.10
CA ASP A 60 -3.51 -19.63 9.80
C ASP A 60 -4.96 -19.29 9.36
N LEU A 61 -5.56 -18.23 9.93
CA LEU A 61 -6.85 -17.69 9.50
C LEU A 61 -6.72 -16.83 8.24
N LYS A 62 -5.53 -16.27 7.99
CA LYS A 62 -5.20 -15.52 6.77
C LYS A 62 -3.86 -15.99 6.22
N GLN A 63 -3.72 -16.01 4.90
CA GLN A 63 -2.43 -16.32 4.25
C GLN A 63 -1.44 -15.17 4.41
N ILE A 64 -1.90 -13.94 4.16
CA ILE A 64 -1.16 -12.70 4.39
C ILE A 64 -2.01 -11.66 5.13
N SER A 65 -1.33 -10.65 5.67
CA SER A 65 -1.94 -9.43 6.19
C SER A 65 -1.16 -8.23 5.69
N LEU A 66 -1.83 -7.11 5.48
CA LEU A 66 -1.21 -5.86 5.03
C LEU A 66 -1.15 -4.86 6.18
N SER A 67 -0.06 -4.11 6.29
CA SER A 67 -0.10 -2.85 7.03
C SER A 67 -1.03 -1.85 6.33
N GLY A 68 -1.35 -0.75 7.01
CA GLY A 68 -1.84 0.43 6.29
C GLY A 68 -0.80 0.91 5.26
N PRO A 69 -1.24 1.47 4.12
CA PRO A 69 -0.33 2.11 3.17
C PRO A 69 0.31 3.35 3.80
N MET A 70 1.60 3.54 3.55
CA MET A 70 2.38 4.67 4.07
C MET A 70 3.40 5.16 3.05
N ASP A 71 4.04 6.30 3.30
CA ASP A 71 5.13 6.75 2.45
C ASP A 71 6.38 5.88 2.65
N GLN A 72 7.21 5.75 1.62
CA GLN A 72 8.39 4.87 1.66
C GLN A 72 9.42 5.30 2.71
N ASN A 73 9.49 6.58 3.04
CA ASN A 73 10.36 7.08 4.10
C ASN A 73 9.81 6.69 5.49
N ASP A 74 8.50 6.77 5.66
CA ASP A 74 7.81 6.37 6.90
C ASP A 74 7.99 4.87 7.15
N ALA A 75 7.90 4.06 6.10
CA ALA A 75 8.06 2.61 6.21
C ALA A 75 9.41 2.23 6.85
N LYS A 76 10.49 2.95 6.52
CA LYS A 76 11.82 2.70 7.10
C LYS A 76 11.89 2.96 8.61
N ILE A 77 11.04 3.85 9.12
CA ILE A 77 10.97 4.16 10.56
C ILE A 77 10.31 2.99 11.31
N TYR A 78 9.31 2.36 10.71
CA TYR A 78 8.55 1.28 11.33
C TYR A 78 9.14 -0.11 11.14
N GLU A 79 9.99 -0.32 10.13
CA GLU A 79 10.46 -1.65 9.71
C GLU A 79 10.99 -2.51 10.86
N GLU A 80 11.94 -1.99 11.65
CA GLU A 80 12.52 -2.71 12.78
C GLU A 80 11.51 -2.96 13.90
N MET A 81 10.63 -1.98 14.18
CA MET A 81 9.61 -2.10 15.23
C MET A 81 8.56 -3.16 14.86
N PHE A 82 8.14 -3.16 13.60
CA PHE A 82 7.21 -4.13 13.03
C PHE A 82 7.80 -5.54 13.05
N GLU A 83 9.06 -5.70 12.64
CA GLU A 83 9.74 -7.00 12.70
C GLU A 83 9.81 -7.52 14.14
N ALA A 84 10.20 -6.66 15.09
CA ALA A 84 10.36 -7.02 16.49
C ALA A 84 9.06 -7.58 17.10
N VAL A 85 7.89 -7.00 16.79
CA VAL A 85 6.61 -7.44 17.38
C VAL A 85 6.06 -8.73 16.78
N ILE A 86 6.39 -9.05 15.52
CA ILE A 86 5.89 -10.27 14.85
C ILE A 86 6.85 -11.45 14.99
N LYS A 87 8.15 -11.22 15.22
CA LYS A 87 9.19 -12.26 15.29
C LYS A 87 8.88 -13.36 16.29
N ARG A 88 8.33 -13.01 17.46
CA ARG A 88 7.94 -13.98 18.50
C ARG A 88 6.83 -14.94 18.08
N ARG A 89 6.10 -14.63 17.00
CA ARG A 89 5.04 -15.49 16.42
C ARG A 89 5.54 -16.36 15.27
N GLY A 90 6.85 -16.34 14.96
CA GLY A 90 7.41 -17.05 13.81
C GLY A 90 6.92 -16.52 12.46
N LEU A 91 6.53 -15.24 12.43
CA LEU A 91 6.10 -14.55 11.21
C LEU A 91 7.27 -13.80 10.57
N LYS A 92 7.11 -13.52 9.29
CA LYS A 92 8.04 -12.76 8.45
C LYS A 92 7.29 -11.56 7.87
N GLN A 93 8.05 -10.55 7.44
CA GLN A 93 7.52 -9.41 6.72
C GLN A 93 8.28 -9.15 5.42
N TYR A 94 7.59 -8.54 4.46
CA TYR A 94 8.17 -8.05 3.22
C TYR A 94 7.70 -6.62 2.99
N LEU A 95 8.64 -5.70 2.81
CA LEU A 95 8.35 -4.31 2.47
C LEU A 95 8.07 -4.21 0.97
N GLU A 96 6.81 -4.04 0.61
CA GLU A 96 6.37 -3.82 -0.76
C GLU A 96 6.33 -2.32 -1.06
N THR A 97 7.24 -1.85 -1.92
CA THR A 97 7.36 -0.44 -2.31
C THR A 97 6.71 -0.11 -3.66
N ASP A 98 6.35 -1.13 -4.43
CA ASP A 98 5.66 -1.04 -5.72
C ASP A 98 4.41 -1.93 -5.66
N PHE A 99 3.40 -1.44 -4.93
CA PHE A 99 2.25 -2.26 -4.57
C PHE A 99 1.52 -2.85 -5.78
N LEU A 100 1.00 -4.07 -5.61
CA LEU A 100 0.17 -4.74 -6.62
C LEU A 100 -1.19 -4.04 -6.78
N VAL A 101 -1.21 -2.98 -7.59
CA VAL A 101 -2.44 -2.24 -7.92
C VAL A 101 -3.39 -3.14 -8.71
N THR A 102 -4.62 -3.33 -8.23
CA THR A 102 -5.66 -4.15 -8.87
C THR A 102 -7.02 -3.50 -8.65
N ASP A 103 -8.04 -4.05 -9.29
CA ASP A 103 -9.44 -3.61 -9.15
C ASP A 103 -10.06 -4.01 -7.79
N LEU A 104 -9.27 -4.52 -6.83
CA LEU A 104 -9.72 -4.77 -5.47
C LEU A 104 -9.73 -3.52 -4.58
N PHE A 105 -8.87 -2.55 -4.86
CA PHE A 105 -8.74 -1.33 -4.08
C PHE A 105 -8.81 -0.11 -5.00
N PRO A 106 -9.29 1.04 -4.50
CA PRO A 106 -9.11 2.29 -5.21
C PRO A 106 -7.63 2.52 -5.54
N GLU A 107 -7.36 2.94 -6.77
CA GLU A 107 -5.99 3.12 -7.26
C GLU A 107 -5.18 4.08 -6.39
N ASP A 108 -5.79 5.20 -5.97
CA ASP A 108 -5.15 6.23 -5.12
C ASP A 108 -4.75 5.71 -3.74
N TYR A 109 -5.38 4.64 -3.27
CA TYR A 109 -5.03 4.01 -1.99
C TYR A 109 -3.76 3.16 -2.07
N THR A 110 -3.35 2.78 -3.28
CA THR A 110 -2.31 1.78 -3.52
C THR A 110 -1.13 2.30 -4.34
N ARG A 111 -1.36 3.31 -5.18
CA ARG A 111 -0.34 3.90 -6.05
C ARG A 111 0.71 4.65 -5.24
N SER A 112 1.98 4.35 -5.51
CA SER A 112 3.15 5.01 -4.91
C SER A 112 3.26 4.88 -3.38
N LYS A 113 2.55 3.93 -2.76
CA LYS A 113 2.60 3.66 -1.32
C LYS A 113 3.43 2.42 -1.01
N ALA A 114 4.05 2.44 0.16
CA ALA A 114 4.69 1.29 0.76
C ALA A 114 3.70 0.55 1.66
N VAL A 115 3.77 -0.78 1.66
CA VAL A 115 2.97 -1.66 2.52
C VAL A 115 3.87 -2.79 3.03
N PHE A 116 3.76 -3.12 4.31
CA PHE A 116 4.34 -4.34 4.85
C PHE A 116 3.37 -5.51 4.66
N ILE A 117 3.82 -6.56 4.00
CA ILE A 117 3.12 -7.84 3.88
C ILE A 117 3.62 -8.77 4.96
N VAL A 118 2.73 -9.18 5.86
CA VAL A 118 3.01 -10.18 6.90
C VAL A 118 2.63 -11.56 6.39
N TYR A 119 3.54 -12.53 6.51
CA TYR A 119 3.34 -13.91 6.08
C TYR A 119 4.03 -14.90 7.02
N LYS A 120 3.61 -16.17 6.96
CA LYS A 120 4.16 -17.27 7.79
C LYS A 120 5.07 -18.21 7.00
N ARG A 121 4.70 -18.54 5.76
CA ARG A 121 5.39 -19.50 4.89
C ARG A 121 6.00 -18.80 3.69
N ASP A 122 7.23 -19.15 3.34
CA ASP A 122 7.95 -18.51 2.22
C ASP A 122 7.24 -18.69 0.87
N GLN A 123 6.61 -19.84 0.66
CA GLN A 123 5.81 -20.09 -0.54
C GLN A 123 4.74 -19.00 -0.77
N VAL A 124 4.13 -18.48 0.29
CA VAL A 124 3.05 -17.47 0.17
C VAL A 124 3.57 -16.16 -0.41
N ILE A 125 4.77 -15.71 0.01
CA ILE A 125 5.36 -14.49 -0.55
C ILE A 125 5.89 -14.74 -1.96
N GLU A 126 6.42 -15.92 -2.25
CA GLU A 126 6.83 -16.32 -3.60
C GLU A 126 5.64 -16.31 -4.59
N ASP A 127 4.49 -16.85 -4.18
CA ASP A 127 3.28 -16.88 -5.00
C ASP A 127 2.73 -15.47 -5.22
N TYR A 128 2.79 -14.58 -4.22
CA TYR A 128 2.44 -13.17 -4.36
C TYR A 128 3.34 -12.46 -5.37
N LEU A 129 4.66 -12.65 -5.27
CA LEU A 129 5.62 -12.07 -6.21
C LEU A 129 5.45 -12.63 -7.62
N ALA A 130 5.09 -13.90 -7.76
CA ALA A 130 4.75 -14.52 -9.04
C ALA A 130 3.47 -13.91 -9.65
N LEU A 131 2.44 -13.63 -8.85
CA LEU A 131 1.25 -12.93 -9.30
C LEU A 131 1.57 -11.51 -9.78
N LYS A 132 2.43 -10.79 -9.05
CA LYS A 132 2.89 -9.45 -9.43
C LYS A 132 3.65 -9.48 -10.77
N LYS A 133 4.53 -10.45 -10.96
CA LYS A 133 5.23 -10.68 -12.23
C LYS A 133 4.26 -11.03 -13.37
N TYR A 134 3.30 -11.92 -13.12
CA TYR A 134 2.28 -12.29 -14.10
C TYR A 134 1.49 -11.07 -14.61
N LYS A 135 1.09 -10.17 -13.71
CA LYS A 135 0.47 -8.89 -14.08
C LYS A 135 1.41 -8.06 -14.96
N GLN A 136 2.68 -7.92 -14.60
CA GLN A 136 3.66 -7.16 -15.38
C GLN A 136 3.82 -7.73 -16.80
N ASP A 137 3.86 -9.05 -16.93
CA ASP A 137 3.94 -9.73 -18.23
C ASP A 137 2.69 -9.46 -19.10
N LEU A 138 1.49 -9.52 -18.50
CA LEU A 138 0.24 -9.17 -19.18
C LEU A 138 0.24 -7.71 -19.67
N VAL A 139 0.71 -6.78 -18.85
CA VAL A 139 0.80 -5.36 -19.21
C VAL A 139 1.80 -5.17 -20.36
N SER A 140 2.99 -5.75 -20.26
CA SER A 140 4.05 -5.61 -21.27
C SER A 140 3.68 -6.19 -22.63
N THR A 141 2.82 -7.21 -22.65
CA THR A 141 2.34 -7.87 -23.86
C THR A 141 1.02 -7.32 -24.39
N GLY A 142 0.46 -6.28 -23.75
CA GLY A 142 -0.83 -5.69 -24.13
C GLY A 142 -2.04 -6.60 -23.88
N LYS A 143 -1.89 -7.60 -23.01
CA LYS A 143 -2.91 -8.60 -22.66
C LYS A 143 -3.60 -8.35 -21.32
N TYR A 144 -3.32 -7.23 -20.67
CA TYR A 144 -3.97 -6.85 -19.41
C TYR A 144 -5.36 -6.23 -19.66
N ASP A 145 -6.22 -7.00 -20.31
CA ASP A 145 -7.62 -6.65 -20.62
C ASP A 145 -8.55 -6.86 -19.42
N ARG A 146 -9.86 -6.68 -19.61
CA ARG A 146 -10.88 -6.81 -18.53
C ARG A 146 -10.89 -8.19 -17.87
N VAL A 147 -10.65 -9.25 -18.63
CA VAL A 147 -10.64 -10.62 -18.10
C VAL A 147 -9.39 -10.84 -17.26
N ALA A 148 -8.22 -10.45 -17.79
CA ALA A 148 -6.96 -10.52 -17.08
C ALA A 148 -6.91 -9.65 -15.81
N ARG A 149 -7.46 -8.43 -15.85
CA ARG A 149 -7.60 -7.55 -14.69
C ARG A 149 -8.38 -8.21 -13.56
N ARG A 150 -9.53 -8.80 -13.91
CA ARG A 150 -10.38 -9.52 -12.96
C ARG A 150 -9.66 -10.74 -12.39
N GLU A 151 -8.98 -11.53 -13.22
CA GLU A 151 -8.21 -12.69 -12.77
C GLU A 151 -7.15 -12.30 -11.73
N VAL A 152 -6.33 -11.29 -12.03
CA VAL A 152 -5.27 -10.82 -11.13
C VAL A 152 -5.85 -10.28 -9.82
N ALA A 153 -6.94 -9.51 -9.90
CA ALA A 153 -7.63 -8.97 -8.73
C ALA A 153 -8.23 -10.08 -7.86
N SER A 154 -8.92 -11.06 -8.44
CA SER A 154 -9.48 -12.20 -7.70
C SER A 154 -8.40 -13.01 -6.99
N ARG A 155 -7.31 -13.36 -7.69
CA ARG A 155 -6.16 -14.07 -7.09
C ARG A 155 -5.52 -13.28 -5.96
N PHE A 156 -5.44 -11.95 -6.07
CA PHE A 156 -4.95 -11.12 -4.98
C PHE A 156 -5.90 -11.12 -3.77
N GLY A 157 -7.22 -11.19 -4.01
CA GLY A 157 -8.23 -11.27 -2.95
C GLY A 157 -8.16 -12.58 -2.17
N GLU A 158 -7.85 -13.67 -2.85
CA GLU A 158 -7.61 -14.98 -2.23
C GLU A 158 -6.39 -14.96 -1.29
N PHE A 159 -5.30 -14.26 -1.64
CA PHE A 159 -4.18 -14.04 -0.71
C PHE A 159 -4.64 -13.33 0.57
N LEU A 160 -5.49 -12.31 0.43
CA LEU A 160 -6.09 -11.60 1.56
C LEU A 160 -7.15 -12.42 2.30
N SER A 161 -7.41 -13.65 1.83
CA SER A 161 -8.39 -14.58 2.37
C SER A 161 -9.81 -14.01 2.37
N TYR A 162 -10.12 -13.19 1.36
CA TYR A 162 -11.48 -12.72 1.10
C TYR A 162 -12.33 -13.86 0.53
N THR A 163 -13.63 -13.82 0.84
CA THR A 163 -14.61 -14.70 0.19
C THR A 163 -14.82 -14.24 -1.25
N ASP A 164 -15.30 -15.15 -2.10
CA ASP A 164 -15.70 -14.82 -3.48
C ASP A 164 -16.69 -13.66 -3.50
N GLU A 165 -17.66 -13.65 -2.58
CA GLU A 165 -18.63 -12.55 -2.44
C GLU A 165 -17.95 -11.21 -2.16
N GLN A 166 -17.00 -11.17 -1.23
CA GLN A 166 -16.29 -9.94 -0.89
C GLN A 166 -15.39 -9.47 -2.05
N ILE A 167 -14.79 -10.40 -2.79
CA ILE A 167 -14.03 -10.11 -4.01
C ILE A 167 -14.98 -9.46 -5.04
N GLU A 168 -16.15 -10.04 -5.29
CA GLU A 168 -17.13 -9.47 -6.23
C GLU A 168 -17.63 -8.09 -5.82
N ILE A 169 -17.88 -7.87 -4.53
CA ILE A 169 -18.26 -6.55 -4.02
C ILE A 169 -17.17 -5.52 -4.33
N ASN A 170 -15.90 -5.86 -4.05
CA ASN A 170 -14.78 -4.94 -4.29
C ASN A 170 -14.58 -4.69 -5.79
N LEU A 171 -14.68 -5.72 -6.62
CA LEU A 171 -14.56 -5.60 -8.08
C LEU A 171 -15.66 -4.74 -8.68
N LYS A 172 -16.91 -4.85 -8.19
CA LYS A 172 -18.01 -3.98 -8.63
C LYS A 172 -17.83 -2.54 -8.19
N LYS A 173 -17.21 -2.32 -7.03
CA LYS A 173 -16.99 -0.99 -6.46
C LYS A 173 -15.85 -0.24 -7.16
N ASN A 174 -14.76 -0.93 -7.51
CA ASN A 174 -13.52 -0.29 -7.95
C ASN A 174 -13.12 -0.64 -9.39
N GLY A 175 -13.70 -1.68 -9.99
CA GLY A 175 -13.40 -2.10 -11.35
C GLY A 175 -13.97 -1.13 -12.40
N PRO A 176 -13.40 -1.09 -13.61
CA PRO A 176 -13.96 -0.33 -14.71
C PRO A 176 -15.33 -0.91 -15.12
N GLU A 177 -16.30 -0.04 -15.42
CA GLU A 177 -17.61 -0.44 -15.96
C GLU A 177 -17.48 -1.37 -17.19
#